data_AF-G0NGS3-F1
#
_entry.id   AF-G0NGS3-F1
#
_cell.length_a   1.000
_cell.length_b   1.000
_cell.length_c   1.000
_cell.angle_alpha   90.00
_cell.angle_beta   90.00
_cell.angle_gamma   90.00
#
_symmetry.space_group_name_H-M   'P 1'
#
loop_
_entity.id
_entity.type
_entity.pdbx_description
1 polymer ?
#
loop_
_entity_poly.entity_id
_entity_poly.type
_entity_poly.pdbx_seq_one_letter_code
_entity_poly.pdbx_strand_id
1 'polypeptide(L)'
;MLLPLILILATIRFSVSIEYKEVGIEADTDTLEYVHTVWRHGDRTPAELLNPDDLKKWPEGLGELTEEGAAQQYRLGQWLRKRYGSWLGEFNRNSVALSDSNKNQ
;
A
#
# COMPACT_ATOMS: atom_id res chain seq x y z
N MET A 1 -19.52 -40.73 38.21
CA MET A 1 -20.14 -39.54 37.57
C MET A 1 -19.04 -38.61 37.06
N LEU A 2 -19.07 -38.32 35.75
CA LEU A 2 -18.52 -37.10 35.11
C LEU A 2 -16.99 -36.88 34.97
N LEU A 3 -16.13 -37.91 34.85
CA LEU A 3 -14.70 -37.67 34.57
C LEU A 3 -14.01 -38.31 33.34
N PRO A 4 -14.68 -38.96 32.36
CA PRO A 4 -14.01 -39.28 31.10
C PRO A 4 -14.33 -38.32 29.95
N LEU A 5 -15.31 -37.41 30.10
CA LEU A 5 -15.76 -36.55 28.98
C LEU A 5 -14.99 -35.23 28.84
N ILE A 6 -14.33 -34.75 29.90
CA ILE A 6 -13.64 -33.45 29.90
C ILE A 6 -12.26 -33.53 29.21
N LEU A 7 -11.66 -34.72 29.07
CA LEU A 7 -10.32 -34.87 28.48
C LEU A 7 -10.34 -34.86 26.94
N ILE A 8 -11.47 -35.17 26.31
CA ILE A 8 -11.60 -35.21 24.83
C ILE A 8 -11.75 -33.78 24.25
N LEU A 9 -12.22 -32.82 25.05
CA LEU A 9 -12.40 -31.42 24.61
C LEU A 9 -11.09 -30.60 24.60
N ALA A 10 -10.01 -31.08 25.22
CA ALA A 10 -8.76 -30.31 25.39
C ALA A 10 -7.75 -30.48 24.24
N THR A 11 -8.04 -31.28 23.20
CA THR A 11 -7.07 -31.59 22.13
C THR A 11 -7.42 -31.07 20.75
N ILE A 12 -8.50 -30.29 20.59
CA ILE A 12 -8.78 -29.64 19.31
C ILE A 12 -7.83 -28.44 19.16
N ARG A 13 -6.63 -28.70 18.67
CA ARG A 13 -5.74 -27.66 18.14
C ARG A 13 -6.35 -27.17 16.83
N PHE A 14 -7.08 -26.07 16.90
CA PHE A 14 -7.54 -25.36 15.72
C PHE A 14 -6.33 -24.67 15.09
N SER A 15 -5.67 -25.35 14.15
CA SER A 15 -4.64 -24.76 13.31
C SER A 15 -5.32 -23.96 12.21
N VAL A 16 -5.26 -22.62 12.30
CA VAL A 16 -5.63 -21.75 11.18
C VAL A 16 -4.51 -21.83 10.15
N SER A 17 -4.78 -22.51 9.03
CA SER A 17 -3.93 -22.44 7.84
C SER A 17 -4.22 -21.12 7.15
N ILE A 18 -3.27 -20.18 7.14
CA ILE A 18 -3.37 -19.00 6.27
C ILE A 18 -2.82 -19.41 4.91
N GLU A 19 -3.71 -19.59 3.95
CA GLU A 19 -3.33 -19.82 2.55
C GLU A 19 -3.09 -18.45 1.89
N TYR A 20 -1.82 -18.15 1.58
CA TYR A 20 -1.48 -16.97 0.82
C TYR A 20 -1.54 -17.32 -0.66
N LYS A 21 -2.50 -16.74 -1.38
CA LYS A 21 -2.52 -16.84 -2.84
C LYS A 21 -1.44 -15.93 -3.40
N GLU A 22 -0.41 -16.51 -3.99
CA GLU A 22 0.55 -15.71 -4.77
C GLU A 22 -0.19 -15.04 -5.93
N VAL A 23 -0.05 -13.72 -6.01
CA VAL A 23 -0.63 -12.93 -7.09
C VAL A 23 0.51 -12.53 -8.02
N GLY A 24 0.41 -12.95 -9.29
CA GLY A 24 1.35 -12.54 -10.32
C GLY A 24 1.43 -11.02 -10.46
N ILE A 25 2.56 -10.53 -10.97
CA ILE A 25 2.77 -9.08 -11.18
C ILE A 25 1.72 -8.53 -12.14
N GLU A 26 1.52 -9.20 -13.29
CA GLU A 26 0.48 -8.87 -14.25
C GLU A 26 -0.91 -9.22 -13.70
N ALA A 27 -1.87 -8.33 -13.93
CA ALA A 27 -3.26 -8.58 -13.61
C ALA A 27 -3.88 -9.50 -14.67
N ASP A 28 -4.81 -10.35 -14.22
CA ASP A 28 -5.82 -10.90 -15.13
C ASP A 28 -6.75 -9.77 -15.54
N THR A 29 -6.85 -9.51 -16.85
CA THR A 29 -7.58 -8.38 -17.39
C THR A 29 -8.68 -8.77 -18.37
N ASP A 30 -9.05 -10.05 -18.44
CA ASP A 30 -10.03 -10.58 -19.41
C ASP A 30 -11.39 -9.86 -19.33
N THR A 31 -11.78 -9.45 -18.12
CA THR A 31 -13.04 -8.72 -17.86
C THR A 31 -12.81 -7.37 -17.16
N LEU A 32 -11.59 -6.84 -17.17
CA LEU A 32 -11.26 -5.61 -16.46
C LEU A 32 -11.77 -4.38 -17.22
N GLU A 33 -12.64 -3.61 -16.59
CA GLU A 33 -13.18 -2.36 -17.17
C GLU A 33 -12.57 -1.10 -16.54
N TYR A 34 -12.37 -1.11 -15.23
CA TYR A 34 -11.84 0.04 -14.48
C TYR A 34 -11.00 -0.40 -13.27
N VAL A 35 -10.00 0.41 -12.94
CA VAL A 35 -9.17 0.25 -11.74
C VAL A 35 -9.29 1.51 -10.89
N HIS A 36 -9.73 1.34 -9.64
CA HIS A 36 -9.65 2.38 -8.62
C HIS A 36 -8.59 1.99 -7.61
N THR A 37 -7.65 2.89 -7.39
CA THR A 37 -6.54 2.67 -6.47
C THR A 37 -6.44 3.88 -5.55
N VAL A 38 -6.28 3.61 -4.26
CA VAL A 38 -6.15 4.63 -3.21
C VAL A 38 -4.95 4.24 -2.38
N TRP A 39 -4.03 5.17 -2.21
CA TRP A 39 -2.85 4.98 -1.39
C TRP A 39 -2.54 6.27 -0.64
N ARG A 40 -1.72 6.13 0.40
CA ARG A 40 -1.22 7.26 1.17
C ARG A 40 -0.02 7.88 0.45
N HIS A 41 0.20 9.17 0.69
CA HIS A 41 1.44 9.86 0.35
C HIS A 41 2.71 9.04 0.70
N GLY A 42 3.82 9.34 0.03
CA GLY A 42 5.13 8.76 0.37
C GLY A 42 5.69 9.28 1.69
N ASP A 43 6.86 8.80 2.09
CA ASP A 43 7.48 9.26 3.33
C ASP A 43 7.66 10.79 3.39
N ARG A 44 7.30 11.34 4.55
CA ARG A 44 7.36 12.77 4.85
C ARG A 44 8.34 13.07 5.97
N THR A 45 8.70 14.33 6.07
CA THR A 45 9.19 14.88 7.33
C THR A 45 8.08 14.91 8.39
N PRO A 46 8.44 14.96 9.69
CA PRO A 46 7.48 15.11 10.77
C PRO A 46 6.58 16.33 10.56
N ALA A 47 5.27 16.20 10.78
CA ALA A 47 4.33 17.31 10.70
C ALA A 47 4.58 18.37 11.79
N GLU A 48 5.05 17.92 12.95
CA GLU A 48 5.41 18.75 14.10
C GLU A 48 6.69 18.21 14.72
N LEU A 49 7.49 19.10 15.31
CA LEU A 49 8.72 18.72 15.99
C LEU A 49 8.45 18.38 17.45
N LEU A 50 9.07 17.31 17.94
CA LEU A 50 9.14 17.03 19.37
C LEU A 50 10.18 17.91 20.07
N ASN A 51 11.28 18.23 19.39
CA ASN A 51 12.31 19.18 19.86
C ASN A 51 12.56 20.26 18.79
N PRO A 52 12.51 21.56 19.13
CA PRO A 52 12.71 22.64 18.16
C PRO A 52 14.05 22.59 17.40
N ASP A 53 15.11 22.10 18.03
CA ASP A 53 16.45 22.02 17.43
C ASP A 53 16.54 21.02 16.26
N ASP A 54 15.57 20.11 16.14
CA ASP A 54 15.51 19.12 15.07
C ASP A 54 15.11 19.71 13.71
N LEU A 55 14.67 20.98 13.65
CA LEU A 55 14.28 21.62 12.38
C LEU A 55 15.40 21.57 11.34
N LYS A 56 16.67 21.65 11.78
CA LYS A 56 17.84 21.61 10.90
C LYS A 56 18.00 20.25 10.18
N LYS A 57 17.35 19.19 10.67
CA LYS A 57 17.37 17.85 10.06
C LYS A 57 16.40 17.74 8.88
N TRP A 58 15.48 18.68 8.73
CA TRP A 58 14.39 18.66 7.75
C TRP A 58 14.48 19.89 6.83
N PRO A 59 15.50 19.95 5.94
CA PRO A 59 15.71 21.12 5.09
C PRO A 59 14.55 21.36 4.11
N GLU A 60 13.80 20.33 3.75
CA GLU A 60 12.58 20.43 2.94
C GLU A 60 11.39 21.08 3.67
N GLY A 61 11.41 21.18 5.01
CA GLY A 61 10.31 21.73 5.82
C GLY A 61 9.50 20.66 6.54
N LEU A 62 8.61 21.06 7.46
CA LEU A 62 7.80 20.13 8.27
C LEU A 62 6.55 19.66 7.53
N GLY A 63 6.27 18.37 7.66
CA GLY A 63 5.16 17.73 7.00
C GLY A 63 5.26 17.83 5.49
N GLU A 64 6.47 17.85 4.91
CA GLU A 64 6.76 17.93 3.47
C GLU A 64 7.20 16.55 2.93
N LEU A 65 6.95 16.29 1.64
CA LEU A 65 7.34 15.03 0.99
C LEU A 65 8.87 14.96 0.88
N THR A 66 9.45 13.84 1.30
CA THR A 66 10.89 13.61 1.18
C THR A 66 11.27 13.09 -0.21
N GLU A 67 12.54 13.19 -0.58
CA GLU A 67 13.05 12.59 -1.83
C GLU A 67 12.81 11.07 -1.87
N GLU A 68 13.02 10.37 -0.75
CA GLU A 68 12.72 8.94 -0.65
C GLU A 68 11.21 8.69 -0.81
N GLY A 69 10.35 9.52 -0.20
CA GLY A 69 8.91 9.45 -0.39
C GLY A 69 8.50 9.60 -1.86
N ALA A 70 9.09 10.54 -2.58
CA ALA A 70 8.87 10.70 -4.02
C ALA A 70 9.33 9.45 -4.81
N ALA A 71 10.50 8.89 -4.46
CA ALA A 71 11.00 7.66 -5.06
C ALA A 71 10.09 6.45 -4.80
N GLN A 72 9.48 6.34 -3.61
CA GLN A 72 8.48 5.32 -3.30
C GLN A 72 7.26 5.44 -4.21
N GLN A 73 6.73 6.64 -4.40
CA GLN A 73 5.57 6.88 -5.28
C GLN A 73 5.90 6.56 -6.75
N TYR A 74 7.12 6.89 -7.19
CA TYR A 74 7.58 6.50 -8.52
C TYR A 74 7.65 4.98 -8.70
N ARG A 75 8.20 4.25 -7.72
CA ARG A 75 8.25 2.78 -7.74
C ARG A 75 6.85 2.15 -7.72
N LEU A 76 5.91 2.73 -6.97
CA LEU A 76 4.50 2.32 -7.00
C LEU A 76 3.91 2.50 -8.40
N GLY A 77 4.14 3.66 -9.04
CA GLY A 77 3.72 3.90 -10.42
C GLY A 77 4.30 2.89 -11.42
N GLN A 78 5.58 2.54 -11.28
CA GLN A 78 6.21 1.50 -12.09
C GLN A 78 5.57 0.13 -11.85
N TRP A 79 5.24 -0.23 -10.61
CA TRP A 79 4.56 -1.47 -10.29
C TRP A 79 3.15 -1.52 -10.89
N LEU A 80 2.37 -0.44 -10.76
CA LEU A 80 1.05 -0.32 -11.39
C LEU A 80 1.13 -0.44 -12.92
N ARG A 81 2.15 0.18 -13.53
CA ARG A 81 2.41 0.06 -14.96
C ARG A 81 2.76 -1.37 -15.38
N LYS A 82 3.54 -2.11 -14.59
CA LYS A 82 3.79 -3.54 -14.86
C LYS A 82 2.52 -4.37 -14.72
N ARG A 83 1.69 -4.07 -13.73
CA ARG A 83 0.47 -4.83 -13.44
C ARG A 83 -0.62 -4.66 -14.49
N TYR A 84 -0.87 -3.44 -14.90
CA TYR A 84 -1.99 -3.10 -15.80
C TYR A 84 -1.53 -2.68 -17.20
N GLY A 85 -0.23 -2.80 -17.49
CA GLY A 85 0.37 -2.17 -18.67
C GLY A 85 -0.17 -2.69 -19.99
N SER A 86 -0.31 -4.01 -20.09
CA SER A 86 -0.85 -4.70 -21.27
C SER A 86 -2.30 -4.30 -21.57
N TRP A 87 -3.10 -4.09 -20.53
CA TRP A 87 -4.50 -3.66 -20.64
C TRP A 87 -4.64 -2.16 -20.91
N LEU A 88 -3.82 -1.32 -20.26
CA LEU A 88 -3.87 0.13 -20.39
C LEU A 88 -3.30 0.63 -21.73
N GLY A 89 -2.38 -0.12 -22.35
CA GLY A 89 -1.72 0.26 -23.61
C GLY A 89 -0.74 1.43 -23.44
N GLU A 90 -0.57 2.24 -24.48
CA GLU A 90 0.21 3.48 -24.41
C GLU A 90 -0.50 4.54 -23.55
N PHE A 91 0.28 5.44 -22.94
CA PHE A 91 -0.30 6.46 -22.06
C PHE A 91 -1.25 7.40 -22.82
N ASN A 92 -2.47 7.54 -22.31
CA ASN A 92 -3.44 8.52 -22.78
C ASN A 92 -3.98 9.29 -21.57
N ARG A 93 -3.92 10.63 -21.61
CA ARG A 93 -4.39 11.47 -20.49
C ARG A 93 -5.89 11.30 -20.20
N ASN A 94 -6.69 10.86 -21.18
CA ASN A 94 -8.12 10.64 -21.02
C ASN A 94 -8.45 9.28 -20.38
N SER A 95 -7.49 8.35 -20.29
CA SER A 95 -7.68 7.04 -19.64
C SER A 95 -7.21 7.02 -18.18
N VAL A 96 -6.55 8.07 -17.70
CA VAL A 96 -6.00 8.14 -16.34
C VAL A 96 -6.38 9.46 -15.66
N ALA A 97 -7.17 9.35 -14.60
CA ALA A 97 -7.47 10.46 -13.70
C ALA A 97 -6.62 10.35 -12.42
N LEU A 98 -6.08 11.47 -11.95
CA LEU A 98 -5.37 11.59 -10.69
C LEU A 98 -6.01 12.71 -9.87
N SER A 99 -6.31 12.41 -8.61
CA SER A 99 -6.81 13.37 -7.63
C SER A 99 -6.00 13.23 -6.36
N ASP A 100 -5.62 14.36 -5.79
CA ASP A 100 -4.88 14.43 -4.53
C ASP A 100 -5.55 15.45 -3.60
N SER A 101 -5.29 15.30 -2.31
CA SER A 101 -5.74 16.12 -1.19
C SER A 101 -5.30 17.60 -1.22
N ASN A 102 -4.56 18.03 -2.25
CA ASN A 102 -4.07 19.39 -2.47
C ASN A 102 -3.19 19.90 -1.31
N LYS A 103 -2.37 19.02 -0.77
CA LYS A 103 -1.27 19.38 0.11
C LYS A 103 0.02 18.94 -0.59
N ASN A 104 1.17 19.56 -0.29
CA ASN A 104 2.45 19.17 -0.90
C ASN A 104 2.93 17.83 -0.33
N GLN A 105 2.12 16.79 -0.55
CA GLN A 105 2.13 15.58 0.24
C GLN A 105 2.28 14.28 -0.52
#